data_AF-A0A1Z9TXX2-F1
#
_entry.id   AF-A0A1Z9TXX2-F1
#
_cell.length_a   1.000
_cell.length_b   1.000
_cell.length_c   1.000
_cell.angle_alpha   90.00
_cell.angle_beta   90.00
_cell.angle_gamma   90.00
#
_symmetry.space_group_name_H-M   'P 1'
#
loop_
_entity.id
_entity.type
_entity.pdbx_description
1 polymer ?
#
loop_
_entity_poly.entity_id
_entity_poly.type
_entity_poly.pdbx_seq_one_letter_code
_entity_poly.pdbx_strand_id
1 'polypeptide(L)'
;GISESWHEYSLFDWNKMDDEEVIEKLIKLRGVGKWTAEMILIFTLLRPDVFPIGDIGMIRGIEKSYNSGVRMSNEELYALSEKWKPWRTVACCYMWRTVDPEPVEY
;
A
#
# COMPACT_ATOMS: atom_id res chain seq x y z
N GLY A 1 23.83 6.73 2.44
CA GLY A 1 22.69 5.97 3.01
C GLY A 1 21.45 6.84 3.02
N ILE A 2 20.28 6.34 3.44
CA ILE A 2 19.02 7.14 3.43
C ILE A 2 19.20 8.48 4.18
N SER A 3 19.86 8.47 5.34
CA SER A 3 20.16 9.68 6.12
C SER A 3 20.98 10.73 5.36
N GLU A 4 21.97 10.32 4.57
CA GLU A 4 22.82 11.22 3.79
C GLU A 4 22.06 11.81 2.59
N SER A 5 21.23 10.99 1.93
CA SER A 5 20.41 11.43 0.79
C SER A 5 19.20 12.27 1.21
N TRP A 6 18.77 12.19 2.48
CA TRP A 6 17.53 12.82 2.95
C TRP A 6 17.52 14.34 2.80
N HIS A 7 18.67 15.00 2.89
CA HIS A 7 18.76 16.46 2.74
C HIS A 7 18.15 16.95 1.41
N GLU A 8 18.41 16.25 0.31
CA GLU A 8 17.82 16.57 -1.00
C GLU A 8 16.30 16.28 -1.01
N TYR A 9 15.90 15.13 -0.47
CA TYR A 9 14.51 14.66 -0.47
C TYR A 9 13.59 15.50 0.42
N SER A 10 14.15 16.14 1.46
CA SER A 10 13.42 17.04 2.35
C SER A 10 12.94 18.33 1.67
N LEU A 11 13.50 18.67 0.50
CA LEU A 11 13.13 19.85 -0.27
C LEU A 11 11.91 19.61 -1.17
N PHE A 12 11.49 18.35 -1.37
CA PHE A 12 10.36 18.03 -2.22
C PHE A 12 9.03 18.34 -1.54
N ASP A 13 8.10 18.92 -2.30
CA ASP A 13 6.70 19.05 -1.91
C ASP A 13 5.94 17.78 -2.35
N TRP A 14 6.04 16.74 -1.52
CA TRP A 14 5.48 15.40 -1.79
C TRP A 14 3.97 15.39 -2.02
N ASN A 15 3.24 16.37 -1.47
CA ASN A 15 1.78 16.46 -1.61
C ASN A 15 1.35 16.91 -3.01
N LYS A 16 2.23 17.60 -3.74
CA LYS A 16 1.96 18.09 -5.10
C LYS A 16 2.31 17.09 -6.20
N MET A 17 3.03 16.03 -5.85
CA MET A 17 3.38 14.97 -6.78
C MET A 17 2.23 13.98 -6.89
N ASP A 18 2.11 13.29 -8.02
CA ASP A 18 1.24 12.12 -8.13
C ASP A 18 1.88 10.88 -7.49
N ASP A 19 1.09 9.82 -7.32
CA ASP A 19 1.53 8.63 -6.60
C ASP A 19 2.71 7.92 -7.29
N GLU A 20 2.76 7.92 -8.62
CA GLU A 20 3.83 7.27 -9.39
C GLU A 20 5.13 8.06 -9.28
N GLU A 21 5.06 9.39 -9.38
CA GLU A 21 6.22 10.28 -9.18
C GLU A 21 6.86 10.11 -7.80
N VAL A 22 6.03 9.97 -6.76
CA VAL A 22 6.51 9.71 -5.40
C VAL A 22 7.20 8.36 -5.33
N ILE A 23 6.61 7.30 -5.90
CA ILE A 23 7.20 5.96 -5.92
C ILE A 23 8.56 6.01 -6.64
N GLU A 24 8.62 6.57 -7.85
CA GLU A 24 9.84 6.65 -8.66
C GLU A 24 10.98 7.39 -7.94
N LYS A 25 10.67 8.41 -7.14
CA LYS A 25 11.66 9.11 -6.32
C LYS A 25 12.10 8.23 -5.15
N LEU A 26 11.17 7.66 -4.39
CA LEU A 26 11.48 6.90 -3.19
C LEU A 26 12.29 5.63 -3.49
N ILE A 27 12.00 4.91 -4.57
CA ILE A 27 12.72 3.66 -4.91
C ILE A 27 14.20 3.87 -5.28
N LYS A 28 14.62 5.12 -5.55
CA LYS A 28 16.03 5.46 -5.78
C LYS A 28 16.85 5.42 -4.49
N LEU A 29 16.19 5.48 -3.33
CA LEU A 29 16.84 5.32 -2.03
C LEU A 29 17.23 3.86 -1.82
N ARG A 30 18.51 3.61 -1.55
CA ARG A 30 19.01 2.25 -1.27
C ARG A 30 18.23 1.61 -0.11
N GLY A 31 17.60 0.47 -0.40
CA GLY A 31 16.81 -0.30 0.57
C GLY A 31 15.31 -0.01 0.55
N VAL A 32 14.84 0.94 -0.28
CA VAL A 32 13.41 1.22 -0.47
C VAL A 32 12.93 0.54 -1.76
N GLY A 33 12.04 -0.45 -1.60
CA GLY A 33 11.36 -1.08 -2.73
C GLY A 33 9.99 -0.46 -3.01
N LYS A 34 9.33 -0.91 -4.08
CA LYS A 34 7.97 -0.44 -4.45
C LYS A 34 6.97 -0.59 -3.29
N TRP A 35 6.92 -1.77 -2.66
CA TRP A 35 6.04 -2.01 -1.52
C TRP A 35 6.29 -1.01 -0.37
N THR A 36 7.55 -0.72 -0.05
CA THR A 36 7.88 0.28 0.99
C THR A 36 7.43 1.69 0.59
N ALA A 37 7.57 2.06 -0.68
CA ALA A 37 7.09 3.34 -1.19
C ALA A 37 5.55 3.44 -1.12
N GLU A 38 4.84 2.36 -1.44
CA GLU A 38 3.38 2.26 -1.30
C GLU A 38 2.95 2.39 0.17
N MET A 39 3.68 1.79 1.12
CA MET A 39 3.43 1.98 2.56
C MET A 39 3.59 3.44 2.98
N ILE A 40 4.59 4.16 2.43
CA ILE A 40 4.78 5.60 2.68
C ILE A 40 3.60 6.40 2.10
N LEU A 41 3.13 6.07 0.89
CA LEU A 41 1.96 6.71 0.31
C LEU A 41 0.72 6.57 1.21
N ILE A 42 0.50 5.38 1.76
CA ILE A 42 -0.66 5.06 2.61
C ILE A 42 -0.57 5.74 3.98
N PHE A 43 0.51 5.52 4.73
CA PHE A 43 0.58 5.87 6.14
C PHE A 43 1.18 7.26 6.41
N THR A 44 1.94 7.80 5.47
CA THR A 44 2.60 9.11 5.63
C THR A 44 1.92 10.19 4.78
N LEU A 45 1.64 9.89 3.52
CA LEU A 45 1.01 10.85 2.60
C LEU A 45 -0.53 10.72 2.53
N LEU A 46 -1.10 9.76 3.25
CA LEU A 46 -2.54 9.54 3.38
C LEU A 46 -3.25 9.42 2.03
N ARG A 47 -2.59 8.83 1.03
CA ARG A 47 -3.14 8.67 -0.32
C ARG A 47 -4.30 7.66 -0.28
N PRO A 48 -5.49 8.03 -0.79
CA PRO A 48 -6.68 7.22 -0.62
C PRO A 48 -6.77 6.01 -1.57
N ASP A 49 -6.04 6.03 -2.68
CA ASP A 49 -6.21 5.08 -3.79
C ASP A 49 -4.97 4.22 -4.07
N VAL A 50 -4.32 3.72 -3.02
CA VAL A 50 -3.13 2.84 -3.16
C VAL A 50 -3.53 1.39 -2.96
N PHE A 51 -3.02 0.50 -3.82
CA PHE A 51 -3.24 -0.94 -3.74
C PHE A 51 -1.92 -1.71 -3.76
N PRO A 52 -1.36 -2.04 -2.58
CA PRO A 52 -0.02 -2.61 -2.47
C PRO A 52 -0.04 -4.12 -2.74
N ILE A 53 -0.09 -4.52 -4.01
CA ILE A 53 -0.17 -5.94 -4.42
C ILE A 53 0.96 -6.82 -3.87
N GLY A 54 2.09 -6.23 -3.47
CA GLY A 54 3.19 -6.97 -2.83
C GLY A 54 2.91 -7.40 -1.38
N ASP A 55 1.82 -6.94 -0.77
CA ASP A 55 1.51 -7.17 0.63
C ASP A 55 0.80 -8.51 0.86
N ILE A 56 1.54 -9.49 1.38
CA ILE A 56 1.03 -10.86 1.62
C ILE A 56 -0.08 -10.86 2.69
N GLY A 57 -0.02 -9.97 3.67
CA GLY A 57 -1.04 -9.88 4.73
C GLY A 57 -2.38 -9.42 4.16
N MET A 58 -2.35 -8.34 3.38
CA MET A 58 -3.50 -7.80 2.67
C MET A 58 -4.09 -8.83 1.70
N ILE A 59 -3.25 -9.49 0.88
CA ILE A 59 -3.71 -10.53 -0.06
C ILE A 59 -4.41 -11.66 0.67
N ARG A 60 -3.84 -12.16 1.78
CA ARG A 60 -4.48 -13.23 2.58
C ARG A 60 -5.83 -12.79 3.15
N GLY A 61 -5.96 -11.53 3.56
CA GLY A 61 -7.23 -10.96 4.01
C GLY A 61 -8.27 -10.93 2.89
N ILE A 62 -7.86 -10.57 1.67
CA ILE A 62 -8.72 -10.60 0.48
C ILE A 62 -9.14 -12.03 0.14
N GLU A 63 -8.19 -12.95 0.02
CA GLU A 63 -8.44 -14.36 -0.32
C GLU A 63 -9.44 -14.98 0.68
N LYS A 64 -9.24 -14.72 1.98
CA LYS A 64 -10.16 -15.15 3.04
C LYS A 64 -11.56 -14.55 2.90
N SER A 65 -11.66 -13.27 2.57
CA SER A 65 -12.93 -12.53 2.54
C SER A 65 -13.73 -12.74 1.24
N TYR A 66 -13.06 -12.92 0.11
CA TYR A 66 -13.68 -12.92 -1.22
C TYR A 66 -13.56 -14.27 -1.96
N ASN A 67 -12.68 -15.16 -1.51
CA ASN A 67 -12.42 -16.43 -2.19
C ASN A 67 -12.31 -17.63 -1.21
N SER A 68 -12.93 -17.54 -0.03
CA SER A 68 -12.93 -18.60 0.99
C SER A 68 -11.53 -19.11 1.38
N GLY A 69 -10.52 -18.24 1.30
CA GLY A 69 -9.12 -18.55 1.58
C GLY A 69 -8.36 -19.22 0.43
N VAL A 70 -8.98 -19.40 -0.73
CA VAL A 70 -8.33 -19.93 -1.94
C VAL A 70 -7.47 -18.84 -2.59
N ARG A 71 -6.29 -19.23 -3.06
CA ARG A 71 -5.34 -18.34 -3.71
C ARG A 71 -5.95 -17.64 -4.92
N MET A 72 -5.72 -16.33 -5.03
CA MET A 72 -6.13 -15.52 -6.18
C MET A 72 -4.91 -15.09 -6.99
N SER A 73 -5.08 -14.95 -8.31
CA SER A 73 -4.03 -14.40 -9.18
C SER A 73 -3.93 -12.87 -9.02
N ASN A 74 -2.81 -12.29 -9.45
CA ASN A 74 -2.65 -10.83 -9.41
C ASN A 74 -3.71 -10.13 -10.27
N GLU A 75 -4.08 -10.71 -11.41
CA GLU A 75 -5.11 -10.18 -12.31
C GLU A 75 -6.48 -10.15 -11.61
N GLU A 76 -6.83 -11.21 -10.89
CA GLU A 76 -8.08 -11.29 -10.12
C GLU A 76 -8.09 -10.26 -8.99
N LEU A 77 -6.98 -10.10 -8.28
CA LEU A 77 -6.80 -9.11 -7.21
C LEU A 77 -6.94 -7.68 -7.74
N TYR A 78 -6.31 -7.36 -8.86
CA TYR A 78 -6.45 -6.05 -9.50
C TYR A 78 -7.89 -5.79 -9.95
N ALA A 79 -8.52 -6.75 -10.64
CA ALA A 79 -9.90 -6.64 -11.08
C ALA A 79 -10.88 -6.44 -9.91
N LEU A 80 -10.63 -7.09 -8.77
CA LEU A 80 -11.40 -6.86 -7.54
C LEU A 80 -11.17 -5.44 -7.00
N SER A 81 -9.91 -4.99 -6.97
CA SER A 81 -9.52 -3.68 -6.42
C SER A 81 -10.16 -2.50 -7.16
N GLU A 82 -10.48 -2.65 -8.45
CA GLU A 82 -11.17 -1.62 -9.24
C GLU A 82 -12.51 -1.18 -8.62
N LYS A 83 -13.21 -2.10 -7.94
CA LYS A 83 -14.48 -1.80 -7.25
C LYS A 83 -14.32 -0.90 -6.02
N TRP A 84 -13.10 -0.81 -5.49
CA TRP A 84 -12.80 0.00 -4.31
C TRP A 84 -12.29 1.39 -4.64
N LYS A 85 -12.06 1.70 -5.93
CA LYS A 85 -11.69 3.07 -6.33
C LYS A 85 -12.79 4.06 -5.95
N PRO A 86 -12.43 5.28 -5.51
CA PRO A 86 -11.08 5.83 -5.34
C PRO A 86 -10.49 5.62 -3.92
N TRP A 87 -10.96 4.62 -3.17
CA TRP A 87 -10.65 4.40 -1.76
C TRP A 87 -9.98 3.03 -1.52
N ARG A 88 -9.15 2.56 -2.45
CA ARG A 88 -8.46 1.26 -2.32
C ARG A 88 -7.66 1.13 -1.02
N THR A 89 -7.04 2.22 -0.55
CA THR A 89 -6.31 2.24 0.72
C THR A 89 -7.21 1.87 1.90
N VAL A 90 -8.44 2.38 1.93
CA VAL A 90 -9.41 2.10 3.01
C VAL A 90 -9.78 0.62 3.00
N ALA A 91 -10.06 0.05 1.84
CA ALA A 91 -10.34 -1.37 1.72
C ALA A 91 -9.16 -2.23 2.21
N CYS A 92 -7.93 -1.88 1.84
CA CYS A 92 -6.71 -2.55 2.34
C CYS A 92 -6.60 -2.50 3.86
N CYS A 93 -6.91 -1.36 4.50
CA CYS A 93 -6.94 -1.23 5.96
C CYS A 93 -7.88 -2.24 6.61
N TYR A 94 -9.08 -2.44 6.05
CA TYR A 94 -9.99 -3.48 6.54
C TYR A 94 -9.44 -4.88 6.29
N MET A 95 -8.85 -5.16 5.13
CA MET A 95 -8.28 -6.49 4.84
C MET A 95 -7.17 -6.86 5.81
N TRP A 96 -6.27 -5.95 6.16
CA TRP A 96 -5.26 -6.19 7.19
C TRP A 96 -5.89 -6.56 8.54
N ARG A 97 -6.99 -5.91 8.93
CA ARG A 97 -7.72 -6.22 10.17
C ARG A 97 -8.37 -7.60 10.18
N THR A 98 -8.72 -8.17 9.02
CA THR A 98 -9.32 -9.52 8.96
C THR A 98 -8.33 -10.66 9.26
N VAL A 99 -7.03 -10.35 9.20
CA VAL A 99 -5.92 -11.28 9.45
C VAL A 99 -5.38 -11.13 10.87
N ASP A 100 -5.58 -9.97 11.49
CA ASP A 100 -5.21 -9.70 12.87
C ASP A 100 -6.01 -10.60 13.83
N PRO A 101 -5.35 -11.45 14.65
CA PRO A 101 -6.05 -12.35 15.58
C PRO A 101 -6.65 -11.62 16.79
N GLU A 102 -6.21 -10.40 17.09
CA GLU A 102 -6.68 -9.65 18.25
C GLU A 102 -7.98 -8.89 17.91
N PRO A 103 -9.09 -9.15 18.63
CA PRO A 103 -10.29 -8.33 18.52
C PRO A 103 -9.96 -6.90 18.95
N VAL A 104 -10.37 -5.91 18.16
CA VAL A 104 -10.26 -4.50 18.56
C VAL A 104 -11.26 -4.24 19.69
N GLU A 105 -10.77 -4.06 20.91
CA GLU A 105 -11.58 -3.53 22.01
C GLU A 105 -11.80 -2.03 21.79
N TYR A 106 -13.07 -1.60 21.81
CA TYR A 106 -13.50 -0.21 21.68
C TYR A 106 -14.03 0.33 23.00
#